data_AF-A0A5C8PGQ7-F1
#
_entry.id   AF-A0A5C8PGQ7-F1
#
_cell.length_a   1.000
_cell.length_b   1.000
_cell.length_c   1.000
_cell.angle_alpha   90.00
_cell.angle_beta   90.00
_cell.angle_gamma   90.00
#
_symmetry.space_group_name_H-M   'P 1'
#
loop_
_entity.id
_entity.type
_entity.pdbx_description
1 polymer ?
#
loop_
_entity_poly.entity_id
_entity_poly.type
_entity_poly.pdbx_seq_one_letter_code
_entity_poly.pdbx_strand_id
1 'polypeptide(L)'
;MSQAKKVPGRRLAAVAGLTATLLASTSALAQELALKRVMLSSGGVGYFEYEASVENDATLKLTVNLDQVDDVLKSLVVYDDKGGVGGLSLPGREPLSQVFRDLPFDQAALGSPSALLNALRGAEITVGGARSATGRVVAVNG
;
A
#
# COMPACT_ATOMS: atom_id res chain seq x y z
N MET A 1 3.35 9.19 90.26
CA MET A 1 2.64 10.35 89.65
C MET A 1 2.96 10.39 88.17
N SER A 2 1.96 10.82 87.40
CA SER A 2 1.96 11.13 85.96
C SER A 2 1.71 9.98 84.97
N GLN A 3 0.48 10.02 84.46
CA GLN A 3 -0.13 9.26 83.37
C GLN A 3 0.10 9.97 82.03
N ALA A 4 0.15 9.21 80.93
CA ALA A 4 -0.37 9.60 79.60
C ALA A 4 -0.45 8.32 78.73
N LYS A 5 -1.62 7.69 78.49
CA LYS A 5 -2.81 8.06 77.69
C LYS A 5 -2.65 7.88 76.16
N LYS A 6 -3.07 6.67 75.71
CA LYS A 6 -4.06 6.35 74.65
C LYS A 6 -3.76 6.46 73.11
N VAL A 7 -3.90 5.27 72.47
CA VAL A 7 -4.59 4.84 71.21
C VAL A 7 -3.95 5.02 69.80
N PRO A 8 -4.46 4.35 68.73
CA PRO A 8 -3.80 3.17 68.15
C PRO A 8 -3.63 3.24 66.62
N GLY A 9 -3.05 2.18 66.05
CA GLY A 9 -3.49 1.64 64.76
C GLY A 9 -2.95 2.31 63.50
N ARG A 10 -2.41 1.48 62.60
CA ARG A 10 -2.92 1.34 61.24
C ARG A 10 -2.29 0.10 60.60
N ARG A 11 -3.16 -0.81 60.21
CA ARG A 11 -2.88 -1.89 59.27
C ARG A 11 -2.41 -1.25 57.96
N LEU A 12 -1.31 -1.71 57.40
CA LEU A 12 -0.97 -1.48 56.00
C LEU A 12 -0.85 -2.85 55.34
N ALA A 13 -1.86 -3.13 54.53
CA ALA A 13 -1.99 -4.31 53.71
C ALA A 13 -0.85 -4.35 52.68
N ALA A 14 -0.23 -5.52 52.55
CA ALA A 14 0.65 -5.84 51.45
C ALA A 14 -0.18 -5.97 50.17
N VAL A 15 -0.12 -4.96 49.30
CA VAL A 15 -0.53 -5.07 47.89
C VAL A 15 0.76 -5.20 47.10
N ALA A 16 1.13 -6.42 46.76
CA ALA A 16 2.29 -6.69 45.92
C ALA A 16 1.91 -7.74 44.87
N GLY A 17 1.92 -7.30 43.61
CA GLY A 17 2.18 -8.17 42.47
C GLY A 17 0.95 -8.82 41.83
N LEU A 18 0.39 -8.16 40.81
CA LEU A 18 0.16 -8.84 39.55
C LEU A 18 0.20 -7.82 38.40
N THR A 19 1.45 -7.50 38.04
CA THR A 19 1.86 -6.74 36.88
C THR A 19 1.38 -7.40 35.58
N ALA A 20 0.62 -6.64 34.80
CA ALA A 20 0.65 -6.54 33.34
C ALA A 20 0.87 -7.84 32.56
N THR A 21 -0.23 -8.52 32.19
CA THR A 21 -0.30 -9.33 30.97
C THR A 21 -0.29 -8.39 29.76
N LEU A 22 0.91 -7.92 29.40
CA LEU A 22 1.15 -7.28 28.11
C LEU A 22 0.91 -8.35 27.04
N LEU A 23 -0.16 -8.19 26.26
CA LEU A 23 -0.42 -8.96 25.05
C LEU A 23 0.83 -8.88 24.16
N ALA A 24 1.64 -9.94 24.19
CA ALA A 24 2.72 -10.12 23.23
C ALA A 24 2.06 -10.37 21.88
N SER A 25 1.89 -9.31 21.10
CA SER A 25 1.68 -9.41 19.66
C SER A 25 2.97 -9.97 19.06
N THR A 26 3.11 -11.29 19.05
CA THR A 26 4.09 -11.99 18.23
C THR A 26 3.72 -11.70 16.78
N SER A 27 4.34 -10.67 16.21
CA SER A 27 4.38 -10.47 14.76
C SER A 27 4.96 -11.76 14.17
N ALA A 28 4.13 -12.53 13.49
CA ALA A 28 4.58 -13.70 12.75
C ALA A 28 5.67 -13.26 11.77
N LEU A 29 6.89 -13.79 11.95
CA LEU A 29 7.96 -13.70 10.96
C LEU A 29 7.57 -14.66 9.83
N ALA A 30 6.71 -14.20 8.94
CA ALA A 30 6.45 -14.90 7.70
C ALA A 30 7.74 -14.93 6.89
N GLN A 31 8.23 -16.12 6.54
CA GLN A 31 9.32 -16.22 5.59
C GLN A 31 8.85 -15.62 4.25
N GLU A 32 9.66 -14.77 3.63
CA GLU A 32 9.33 -14.24 2.32
C GLU A 32 9.22 -15.37 1.29
N LEU A 33 8.37 -15.17 0.27
CA LEU A 33 8.22 -16.11 -0.84
C LEU A 33 9.57 -16.31 -1.54
N ALA A 34 10.15 -17.50 -1.39
CA ALA A 34 11.40 -17.86 -2.03
C ALA A 34 11.13 -18.59 -3.35
N LEU A 35 11.74 -18.12 -4.44
CA LEU A 35 11.67 -18.82 -5.73
C LEU A 35 12.42 -20.15 -5.64
N LYS A 36 11.71 -21.27 -5.83
CA LYS A 36 12.24 -22.64 -5.75
C LYS A 36 12.50 -23.27 -7.10
N ARG A 37 11.65 -22.98 -8.07
CA ARG A 37 11.70 -23.61 -9.40
C ARG A 37 11.34 -22.64 -10.49
N VAL A 38 12.09 -22.71 -11.59
CA VAL A 38 11.81 -22.03 -12.85
C VAL A 38 11.86 -23.07 -13.97
N MET A 39 10.80 -23.14 -14.76
CA MET A 39 10.77 -23.96 -15.98
C MET A 39 10.35 -23.08 -17.15
N LEU A 40 11.07 -23.17 -18.26
CA LEU A 40 10.76 -22.46 -19.48
C LEU A 40 10.37 -23.47 -20.55
N SER A 41 9.22 -23.24 -21.18
CA SER A 41 8.78 -24.05 -22.33
C SER A 41 9.31 -23.46 -23.64
N SER A 42 9.48 -24.32 -24.64
CA SER A 42 9.79 -23.89 -26.01
C SER A 42 8.65 -23.09 -26.67
N GLY A 43 7.44 -23.15 -26.11
CA GLY A 43 6.28 -22.35 -26.53
C GLY A 43 6.24 -20.93 -25.94
N GLY A 44 7.27 -20.50 -25.22
CA GLY A 44 7.36 -19.13 -24.66
C GLY A 44 6.64 -18.92 -23.33
N VAL A 45 6.12 -19.98 -22.70
CA VAL A 45 5.51 -19.92 -21.36
C VAL A 45 6.53 -20.28 -20.28
N GLY A 46 6.62 -19.45 -19.24
CA GLY A 46 7.42 -19.71 -18.05
C GLY A 46 6.55 -20.16 -16.86
N TYR A 47 7.07 -21.09 -16.06
CA TYR A 47 6.49 -21.54 -14.80
C TYR A 47 7.44 -21.18 -13.65
N PHE A 48 6.88 -20.57 -12.61
CA PHE A 48 7.60 -20.10 -11.43
C PHE A 48 6.92 -20.65 -10.17
N GLU A 49 7.71 -21.29 -9.32
CA GLU A 49 7.22 -21.85 -8.06
C GLU A 49 7.89 -21.11 -6.91
N TYR A 50 7.05 -20.54 -6.04
CA TYR A 50 7.48 -19.86 -4.83
C TYR A 50 6.98 -20.64 -3.62
N GLU A 51 7.80 -20.69 -2.58
CA GLU A 51 7.49 -21.40 -1.34
C GLU A 51 7.92 -20.55 -0.14
N ALA A 52 7.14 -20.63 0.94
CA ALA A 52 7.45 -20.02 2.22
C ALA A 52 6.93 -20.91 3.36
N SER A 53 7.67 -20.95 4.47
CA SER A 53 7.15 -21.49 5.73
C SER A 53 6.44 -20.39 6.49
N VAL A 54 5.19 -20.63 6.87
CA VAL A 54 4.36 -19.68 7.62
C VAL A 54 4.08 -20.23 9.02
N GLU A 55 4.40 -19.43 10.03
CA GLU A 55 4.03 -19.68 11.42
C GLU A 55 2.89 -18.74 11.81
N ASN A 56 1.77 -19.29 12.33
CA ASN A 56 0.55 -18.54 12.64
C ASN A 56 -0.05 -17.86 11.38
N ASP A 57 -0.70 -16.71 11.56
CA ASP A 57 -1.31 -15.96 10.45
C ASP A 57 -0.29 -15.01 9.82
N ALA A 58 -0.16 -15.09 8.49
CA ALA A 58 0.73 -14.22 7.72
C ALA A 58 0.11 -13.80 6.39
N THR A 59 0.56 -12.64 5.90
CA THR A 59 0.31 -12.20 4.53
C THR A 59 1.60 -12.29 3.73
N LEU A 60 1.59 -13.13 2.69
CA LEU A 60 2.70 -13.27 1.75
C LEU A 60 2.49 -12.33 0.56
N LYS A 61 3.57 -11.70 0.06
CA LYS A 61 3.52 -10.79 -1.08
C LYS A 61 4.22 -11.41 -2.29
N LEU A 62 3.46 -11.65 -3.35
CA LEU A 62 3.99 -11.99 -4.67
C LEU A 62 4.03 -10.73 -5.53
N THR A 63 5.21 -10.33 -5.98
CA THR A 63 5.37 -9.18 -6.89
C THR A 63 5.45 -9.67 -8.32
N VAL A 64 4.64 -9.09 -9.20
CA VAL A 64 4.61 -9.42 -10.63
C VAL A 64 4.63 -8.16 -11.48
N ASN A 65 5.06 -8.28 -12.73
CA ASN A 65 5.00 -7.16 -13.66
C ASN A 65 3.55 -6.81 -13.95
N LEU A 66 3.28 -5.52 -14.05
CA LEU A 66 1.94 -5.02 -14.21
C LEU A 66 1.23 -5.57 -15.46
N ASP A 67 1.91 -5.48 -16.58
CA ASP A 67 1.42 -5.91 -17.89
C ASP A 67 1.07 -7.41 -17.93
N GLN A 68 1.52 -8.17 -16.93
CA GLN A 68 1.30 -9.60 -16.79
C GLN A 68 0.31 -9.97 -15.66
N VAL A 69 -0.17 -9.01 -14.85
CA VAL A 69 -1.04 -9.29 -13.69
C VAL A 69 -2.26 -10.12 -14.08
N ASP A 70 -2.91 -9.78 -15.18
CA ASP A 70 -4.13 -10.46 -15.64
C ASP A 70 -3.86 -11.93 -16.01
N ASP A 71 -2.72 -12.25 -16.59
CA ASP A 71 -2.35 -13.62 -16.94
C ASP A 71 -1.88 -14.42 -15.73
N VAL A 72 -1.18 -13.77 -14.80
CA VAL A 72 -0.85 -14.35 -13.50
C VAL A 72 -2.12 -14.74 -12.76
N LEU A 73 -3.11 -13.84 -12.65
CA LEU A 73 -4.36 -14.13 -11.93
C LEU A 73 -5.16 -15.29 -12.56
N LYS A 74 -5.17 -15.42 -13.89
CA LYS A 74 -5.83 -16.54 -14.58
C LYS A 74 -5.15 -17.89 -14.36
N SER A 75 -3.86 -17.88 -14.04
CA SER A 75 -3.01 -19.08 -13.97
C SER A 75 -2.51 -19.39 -12.54
N LEU A 76 -2.75 -18.51 -11.57
CA LEU A 76 -2.25 -18.64 -10.21
C LEU A 76 -2.89 -19.81 -9.49
N VAL A 77 -2.05 -20.69 -8.96
CA VAL A 77 -2.45 -21.80 -8.09
C VAL A 77 -1.75 -21.62 -6.75
N VAL A 78 -2.53 -21.63 -5.67
CA VAL A 78 -2.01 -21.58 -4.30
C VAL A 78 -2.23 -22.95 -3.67
N TYR A 79 -1.16 -23.54 -3.15
CA TYR A 79 -1.20 -24.78 -2.41
C TYR A 79 -0.84 -24.52 -0.95
N ASP A 80 -1.63 -25.09 -0.06
CA ASP A 80 -1.44 -25.05 1.39
C ASP A 80 -1.79 -26.44 1.93
N ASP A 81 -0.81 -27.08 2.57
CA ASP A 81 -0.93 -28.44 3.11
C ASP A 81 -1.88 -28.52 4.31
N LYS A 82 -2.10 -27.40 5.01
CA LYS A 82 -2.93 -27.31 6.23
C LYS A 82 -4.28 -26.65 5.99
N GLY A 83 -4.54 -26.15 4.79
CA GLY A 83 -5.84 -25.61 4.37
C GLY A 83 -6.22 -24.28 5.06
N GLY A 84 -5.25 -23.45 5.42
CA GLY A 84 -5.40 -22.19 6.15
C GLY A 84 -5.41 -20.92 5.29
N VAL A 85 -5.43 -21.01 3.96
CA VAL A 85 -5.46 -19.81 3.09
C VAL A 85 -6.73 -19.00 3.30
N GLY A 86 -6.60 -17.84 3.96
CA GLY A 86 -7.71 -16.92 4.25
C GLY A 86 -8.20 -16.09 3.06
N GLY A 87 -7.40 -15.96 2.00
CA GLY A 87 -7.78 -15.27 0.77
C GLY A 87 -6.61 -14.67 0.00
N LEU A 88 -6.91 -14.16 -1.19
CA LEU A 88 -6.00 -13.42 -2.04
C LEU A 88 -6.54 -12.00 -2.25
N SER A 89 -5.68 -11.00 -2.13
CA SER A 89 -6.02 -9.61 -2.42
C SER A 89 -5.04 -9.01 -3.41
N LEU A 90 -5.58 -8.33 -4.41
CA LEU A 90 -4.81 -7.47 -5.30
C LEU A 90 -5.03 -6.03 -4.86
N PRO A 91 -3.99 -5.30 -4.42
CA PRO A 91 -4.14 -3.87 -4.14
C PRO A 91 -4.59 -3.15 -5.41
N GLY A 92 -5.67 -2.36 -5.30
CA GLY A 92 -6.18 -1.56 -6.41
C GLY A 92 -5.11 -0.61 -6.94
N ARG A 93 -5.10 -0.41 -8.25
CA ARG A 93 -4.19 0.54 -8.92
C ARG A 93 -4.98 1.77 -9.36
N GLU A 94 -4.48 2.95 -8.98
CA GLU A 94 -4.57 4.13 -9.84
C GLU A 94 -3.13 4.55 -10.19
N PRO A 95 -2.52 3.94 -11.22
CA PRO A 95 -1.27 4.41 -11.76
C PRO A 95 -1.50 5.83 -12.25
N LEU A 96 -0.53 6.69 -11.98
CA LEU A 96 -0.55 8.06 -12.49
C LEU A 96 -0.81 8.08 -14.01
N SER A 97 -0.26 7.13 -14.77
CA SER A 97 -0.54 6.98 -16.21
C SER A 97 -2.01 6.69 -16.55
N GLN A 98 -2.78 6.00 -15.69
CA GLN A 98 -4.23 5.84 -15.89
C GLN A 98 -4.98 7.15 -15.64
N VAL A 99 -4.51 8.00 -14.72
CA VAL A 99 -5.11 9.33 -14.48
C VAL A 99 -4.95 10.23 -15.70
N PHE A 100 -3.79 10.19 -16.37
CA PHE A 100 -3.53 10.99 -17.58
C PHE A 100 -4.09 10.40 -18.87
N ARG A 101 -4.58 9.15 -18.87
CA ARG A 101 -5.05 8.46 -20.09
C ARG A 101 -6.15 9.23 -20.81
N ASP A 102 -7.04 9.84 -20.04
CA ASP A 102 -8.22 10.52 -20.58
C ASP A 102 -8.02 12.05 -20.65
N LEU A 103 -6.82 12.54 -20.33
CA LEU A 103 -6.44 13.96 -20.44
C LEU A 103 -5.76 14.26 -21.77
N PRO A 104 -5.90 15.49 -22.30
CA PRO A 104 -5.25 15.88 -23.55
C PRO A 104 -3.73 16.16 -23.41
N PHE A 105 -3.13 15.87 -22.25
CA PHE A 105 -1.72 16.11 -21.96
C PHE A 105 -1.18 15.07 -20.99
N ASP A 106 0.15 14.91 -20.96
CA ASP A 106 0.86 14.02 -20.04
C ASP A 106 1.44 14.75 -18.83
N GLN A 107 2.10 14.01 -17.94
CA GLN A 107 2.71 14.60 -16.75
C GLN A 107 3.79 15.65 -17.07
N ALA A 108 4.47 15.57 -18.22
CA ALA A 108 5.54 16.51 -18.58
C ALA A 108 4.99 17.92 -18.84
N ALA A 109 3.74 18.02 -19.32
CA ALA A 109 3.07 19.31 -19.53
C ALA A 109 2.89 20.11 -18.22
N LEU A 110 2.86 19.44 -17.06
CA LEU A 110 2.74 20.11 -15.76
C LEU A 110 4.04 20.77 -15.26
N GLY A 111 5.14 20.62 -15.99
CA GLY A 111 6.44 21.20 -15.60
C GLY A 111 6.50 22.73 -15.62
N SER A 112 5.59 23.40 -16.34
CA SER A 112 5.45 24.86 -16.31
C SER A 112 4.08 25.31 -16.84
N PRO A 113 3.62 26.54 -16.50
CA PRO A 113 2.40 27.09 -17.07
C PRO A 113 2.40 27.18 -18.61
N SER A 114 3.55 27.53 -19.20
CA SER A 114 3.69 27.63 -20.65
C SER A 114 3.63 26.26 -21.34
N ALA A 115 4.26 25.24 -20.75
CA ALA A 115 4.18 23.86 -21.24
C ALA A 115 2.73 23.34 -21.21
N LEU A 116 2.02 23.56 -20.10
CA LEU A 116 0.63 23.13 -19.95
C LEU A 116 -0.29 23.80 -20.98
N LEU A 117 -0.20 25.13 -21.11
CA LEU A 117 -1.00 25.87 -22.08
C LEU A 117 -0.69 25.45 -23.52
N ASN A 118 0.58 25.17 -23.84
CA ASN A 118 0.94 24.65 -25.16
C ASN A 118 0.38 23.23 -25.42
N ALA A 119 0.30 22.37 -24.39
CA ALA A 119 -0.33 21.07 -24.50
C ALA A 119 -1.86 21.16 -24.66
N LEU A 120 -2.48 22.23 -24.15
CA LEU A 120 -3.91 22.53 -24.28
C LEU A 120 -4.28 23.31 -25.56
N ARG A 121 -3.47 23.23 -26.63
CA ARG A 121 -3.77 23.90 -27.89
C ARG A 121 -5.14 23.49 -28.43
N GLY A 122 -5.96 24.47 -28.79
CA GLY A 122 -7.32 24.27 -29.28
C GLY A 122 -8.38 24.18 -28.18
N ALA A 123 -8.00 24.05 -26.91
CA ALA A 123 -8.93 24.16 -25.79
C ALA A 123 -9.46 25.59 -25.65
N GLU A 124 -10.73 25.72 -25.30
CA GLU A 124 -11.34 27.02 -24.99
C GLU A 124 -10.95 27.44 -23.57
N ILE A 125 -10.50 28.68 -23.43
CA ILE A 125 -10.11 29.28 -22.16
C ILE A 125 -10.74 30.66 -22.01
N THR A 126 -10.86 31.10 -20.77
CA THR A 126 -11.20 32.48 -20.44
C THR A 126 -10.06 33.09 -19.65
N VAL A 127 -9.60 34.26 -20.09
CA VAL A 127 -8.55 35.04 -19.42
C VAL A 127 -9.21 36.22 -18.70
N GLY A 128 -8.86 36.41 -17.43
CA GLY A 128 -9.35 37.52 -16.60
C GLY A 128 -8.31 38.65 -16.44
N GLY A 129 -8.74 39.78 -15.88
CA GLY A 129 -7.91 40.97 -15.65
C GLY A 129 -8.71 42.26 -15.81
N ALA A 130 -8.06 43.35 -16.20
CA ALA A 130 -8.73 44.63 -16.51
C ALA A 130 -9.70 44.51 -17.70
N ARG A 131 -9.50 43.50 -18.56
CA ARG A 131 -10.42 43.07 -19.61
C ARG A 131 -10.47 41.55 -19.63
N SER A 132 -11.66 40.99 -19.78
CA SER A 132 -11.84 39.56 -20.00
C SER A 132 -11.84 39.23 -21.49
N ALA A 133 -11.35 38.04 -21.83
CA ALA A 133 -11.43 37.50 -23.19
C ALA A 133 -11.65 35.99 -23.12
N THR A 134 -12.49 35.48 -24.02
CA THR A 134 -12.73 34.05 -24.20
C THR A 134 -12.32 33.65 -25.62
N GLY A 135 -11.65 32.52 -25.75
CA GLY A 135 -11.16 32.04 -27.04
C GLY A 135 -10.40 30.72 -26.92
N ARG A 136 -9.83 30.25 -28.03
CA ARG A 136 -9.05 29.02 -28.06
C ARG A 136 -7.55 29.28 -27.93
N VAL A 137 -6.84 28.38 -27.26
CA VAL A 137 -5.38 28.44 -27.17
C VAL A 137 -4.75 28.13 -28.53
N VAL A 138 -3.94 29.06 -29.06
CA VAL A 138 -3.20 28.87 -30.32
C VAL A 138 -1.74 28.51 -30.02
N ALA A 139 -1.06 29.36 -29.26
CA ALA A 139 0.30 29.15 -28.78
C ALA A 139 0.57 30.08 -27.60
N VAL A 140 1.51 29.70 -26.73
CA VAL A 140 2.12 30.61 -25.76
C VAL A 140 3.64 30.56 -25.91
N ASN A 141 4.25 31.74 -25.90
CA ASN A 141 5.70 31.87 -25.89
C ASN A 141 6.15 32.05 -24.43
N GLY A 142 7.12 31.24 -24.01
CA GLY A 142 7.76 31.30 -22.70
C GLY A 142 9.24 31.51 -22.86
#